data_AF-A0A1C5M6G4-F1
#
_entry.id   AF-A0A1C5M6G4-F1
#
_cell.length_a   1.000
_cell.length_b   1.000
_cell.length_c   1.000
_cell.angle_alpha   90.00
_cell.angle_beta   90.00
_cell.angle_gamma   90.00
#
_symmetry.space_group_name_H-M   'P 1'
#
loop_
_entity.id
_entity.type
_entity.pdbx_description
1 polymer ?
#
loop_
_entity_poly.entity_id
_entity_poly.type
_entity_poly.pdbx_seq_one_letter_code
_entity_poly.pdbx_strand_id
1 'polypeptide(L)'
;MKKYLLYSLDLTTKNCLEGGFRKRHKDVTQEDLQKAMKNALESLRRKARVRGWQYVVYAAISNIHRSQGGRLGAWHVHVILYGSPCSQIVKELKSYWVKRWYGNPAQCPLRSCYDGRKVNYVREQEVQGFFQKVNAEDILKELQAEGKKDTLKALAQYQPVS
;
A
#
# COMPACT_ATOMS: atom_id res chain seq x y z
N MET A 1 2.37 -25.27 3.24
CA MET A 1 3.40 -24.26 2.93
C MET A 1 2.67 -22.96 2.57
N LYS A 2 2.78 -21.88 3.36
CA LYS A 2 2.06 -20.62 3.10
C LYS A 2 2.53 -20.05 1.76
N LYS A 3 1.68 -20.05 0.72
CA LYS A 3 2.12 -19.63 -0.63
C LYS A 3 2.14 -18.11 -0.79
N TYR A 4 1.34 -17.37 0.00
CA TYR A 4 1.29 -15.92 -0.08
C TYR A 4 1.82 -15.27 1.21
N LEU A 5 2.90 -14.51 1.07
CA LEU A 5 3.45 -13.70 2.15
C LEU A 5 2.67 -12.38 2.21
N LEU A 6 2.39 -11.90 3.42
CA LEU A 6 1.85 -10.58 3.64
C LEU A 6 3.00 -9.60 3.96
N TYR A 7 2.99 -8.44 3.31
CA TYR A 7 3.92 -7.36 3.60
C TYR A 7 3.17 -6.09 3.95
N SER A 8 3.71 -5.35 4.92
CA SER A 8 3.37 -3.95 5.15
C SER A 8 4.48 -3.04 4.64
N LEU A 9 4.10 -1.94 4.00
CA LEU A 9 5.01 -0.92 3.48
C LEU A 9 4.42 0.46 3.81
N ASP A 10 5.19 1.29 4.51
CA ASP A 10 4.83 2.70 4.68
C ASP A 10 5.59 3.54 3.64
N LEU A 11 4.85 4.26 2.81
CA LEU A 11 5.38 5.18 1.80
C LEU A 11 5.33 6.60 2.36
N THR A 12 6.45 7.04 2.91
CA THR A 12 6.61 8.40 3.43
C THR A 12 6.90 9.38 2.30
N THR A 13 6.77 10.67 2.60
CA THR A 13 7.11 11.75 1.68
C THR A 13 8.37 12.48 2.15
N LYS A 14 9.04 13.22 1.26
CA LYS A 14 10.26 13.98 1.58
C LYS A 14 10.19 15.42 1.10
N ASN A 15 11.03 16.29 1.67
CA ASN A 15 11.28 17.62 1.12
C ASN A 15 11.99 17.49 -0.22
N CYS A 16 11.36 17.96 -1.31
CA CYS A 16 11.99 18.04 -2.62
C CYS A 16 11.27 19.07 -3.46
N LEU A 17 11.95 20.16 -3.84
CA LEU A 17 11.36 21.23 -4.65
C LEU A 17 11.57 21.02 -6.16
N GLU A 18 12.52 20.15 -6.53
CA GLU A 18 12.93 19.94 -7.93
C GLU A 18 12.29 18.70 -8.57
N GLY A 19 11.85 17.73 -7.76
CA GLY A 19 11.25 16.47 -8.22
C GLY A 19 10.16 15.95 -7.28
N GLY A 20 9.60 14.77 -7.59
CA GLY A 20 8.51 14.19 -6.82
C GLY A 20 7.28 15.08 -6.78
N PHE A 21 6.91 15.52 -5.58
CA PHE A 21 5.79 16.44 -5.37
C PHE A 21 6.14 17.91 -5.62
N ARG A 22 7.44 18.25 -5.71
CA ARG A 22 7.93 19.65 -5.81
C ARG A 22 7.43 20.53 -4.67
N LYS A 23 7.37 19.96 -3.47
CA LYS A 23 6.85 20.56 -2.24
C LYS A 23 7.72 20.20 -1.05
N ARG A 24 7.62 20.97 0.02
CA ARG A 24 8.10 20.51 1.34
C ARG A 24 7.15 19.43 1.84
N HIS A 25 7.68 18.52 2.63
CA HIS A 25 6.95 17.38 3.21
C HIS A 25 5.65 17.79 3.91
N LYS A 26 5.70 18.90 4.65
CA LYS A 26 4.54 19.47 5.36
C LYS A 26 3.47 20.07 4.43
N ASP A 27 3.84 20.39 3.19
CA ASP A 27 2.98 21.03 2.19
C ASP A 27 2.37 19.99 1.22
N VAL A 28 2.76 18.71 1.32
CA VAL A 28 2.17 17.61 0.53
C VAL A 28 0.77 17.30 1.07
N THR A 29 -0.21 17.26 0.17
CA THR A 29 -1.62 17.03 0.53
C THR A 29 -2.06 15.59 0.32
N GLN A 30 -3.26 15.27 0.79
CA GLN A 30 -3.91 13.98 0.53
C GLN A 30 -4.11 13.74 -0.98
N GLU A 31 -4.49 14.76 -1.74
CA GLU A 31 -4.73 14.67 -3.19
C GLU A 31 -3.44 14.38 -3.95
N ASP A 32 -2.32 14.97 -3.54
CA ASP A 32 -1.00 14.68 -4.11
C ASP A 32 -0.67 13.19 -3.97
N LEU A 33 -0.85 12.66 -2.75
CA LEU A 33 -0.64 11.25 -2.44
C LEU A 33 -1.60 10.34 -3.21
N GLN A 34 -2.88 10.73 -3.32
CA GLN A 34 -3.86 9.99 -4.09
C GLN A 34 -3.44 9.85 -5.55
N LYS A 35 -3.02 10.94 -6.18
CA LYS A 35 -2.54 10.92 -7.58
C LYS A 35 -1.29 10.07 -7.73
N ALA A 36 -0.31 10.22 -6.83
CA ALA A 36 0.91 9.43 -6.86
C ALA A 36 0.63 7.93 -6.66
N MET A 37 -0.26 7.57 -5.74
CA MET A 37 -0.62 6.18 -5.46
C MET A 37 -1.37 5.54 -6.62
N LYS A 38 -2.34 6.25 -7.25
CA LYS A 38 -3.00 5.78 -8.47
C LYS A 38 -1.99 5.44 -9.57
N ASN A 39 -1.01 6.33 -9.81
CA ASN A 39 0.03 6.10 -10.81
C ASN A 39 0.99 4.95 -10.44
N ALA A 40 1.30 4.79 -9.15
CA ALA A 40 2.12 3.69 -8.65
C ALA A 40 1.42 2.34 -8.84
N LEU A 41 0.14 2.25 -8.47
CA LEU A 41 -0.69 1.06 -8.66
C LEU A 41 -0.90 0.73 -10.14
N GLU A 42 -1.03 1.74 -11.01
CA GLU A 42 -1.12 1.49 -12.45
C GLU A 42 0.19 0.96 -13.04
N SER A 43 1.32 1.51 -12.59
CA SER A 43 2.64 0.97 -12.97
C SER A 43 2.82 -0.47 -12.47
N LEU A 44 2.34 -0.78 -11.26
CA LEU A 44 2.41 -2.12 -10.69
C LEU A 44 1.54 -3.11 -11.47
N ARG A 45 0.30 -2.72 -11.79
CA ARG A 45 -0.65 -3.52 -12.59
C ARG A 45 -0.06 -3.94 -13.93
N ARG A 46 0.54 -2.99 -14.66
CA ARG A 46 1.18 -3.28 -15.95
C ARG A 46 2.33 -4.28 -15.81
N LYS A 47 3.20 -4.11 -14.81
CA LYS A 47 4.30 -5.05 -14.54
C LYS A 47 3.79 -6.43 -14.17
N ALA A 48 2.75 -6.50 -13.34
CA ALA A 48 2.19 -7.77 -12.91
C ALA A 48 1.55 -8.56 -14.06
N ARG A 49 0.86 -7.89 -14.98
CA ARG A 49 0.33 -8.53 -16.20
C ARG A 49 1.45 -9.15 -17.04
N VAL A 50 2.54 -8.42 -17.27
CA VAL A 50 3.69 -8.92 -18.05
C VAL A 50 4.42 -10.06 -17.33
N ARG A 51 4.54 -9.99 -16.00
CA ARG A 51 5.32 -10.94 -15.20
C ARG A 51 4.49 -12.10 -14.62
N GLY A 52 3.21 -12.18 -14.94
CA GLY A 52 2.29 -13.19 -14.38
C GLY A 52 2.11 -13.11 -12.87
N TRP A 53 2.32 -11.93 -12.26
CA TRP A 53 2.21 -11.78 -10.81
C TRP A 53 0.75 -11.74 -10.36
N GLN A 54 0.53 -12.29 -9.16
CA GLN A 54 -0.77 -12.27 -8.48
C GLN A 54 -0.66 -11.43 -7.22
N TYR A 55 -1.60 -10.52 -7.00
CA TYR A 55 -1.64 -9.76 -5.75
C TYR A 55 -3.00 -9.18 -5.40
N VAL A 56 -3.11 -8.87 -4.11
CA VAL A 56 -4.13 -8.01 -3.51
C VAL A 56 -3.39 -6.92 -2.74
N VAL A 57 -3.63 -5.66 -3.10
CA VAL A 57 -3.07 -4.47 -2.44
C VAL A 57 -4.19 -3.66 -1.83
N TYR A 58 -3.98 -3.31 -0.57
CA TYR A 58 -4.72 -2.30 0.15
C TYR A 58 -3.78 -1.16 0.51
N ALA A 59 -4.18 0.08 0.26
CA ALA A 59 -3.41 1.24 0.65
C ALA A 59 -4.33 2.28 1.28
N ALA A 60 -3.94 2.88 2.41
CA ALA A 60 -4.65 3.98 3.03
C ALA A 60 -3.73 5.19 3.17
N ILE A 61 -4.28 6.37 2.91
CA ILE A 61 -3.63 7.65 3.16
C ILE A 61 -4.05 8.13 4.55
N SER A 62 -3.07 8.43 5.39
CA SER A 62 -3.28 8.99 6.71
C SER A 62 -2.18 9.99 7.07
N ASN A 63 -2.46 10.86 8.03
CA ASN A 63 -1.48 11.69 8.71
C ASN A 63 -1.57 11.53 10.24
N ILE A 64 -2.28 10.50 10.72
CA ILE A 64 -2.54 10.30 12.15
C ILE A 64 -1.55 9.28 12.70
N HIS A 65 -0.70 9.70 13.63
CA HIS A 65 0.18 8.78 14.36
C HIS A 65 -0.54 8.22 15.59
N ARG A 66 -1.31 7.13 15.41
CA ARG A 66 -2.04 6.46 16.50
C ARG A 66 -1.13 6.01 17.65
N SER A 67 0.09 5.55 17.35
CA SER A 67 1.08 5.15 18.37
C SER A 67 1.61 6.32 19.21
N GLN A 68 1.31 7.56 18.82
CA GLN A 68 1.68 8.79 19.52
C GLN A 68 0.43 9.53 20.03
N GLY A 69 -0.60 8.79 20.45
CA GLY A 69 -1.82 9.38 21.00
C GLY A 69 -2.69 10.13 19.97
N GLY A 70 -2.56 9.80 18.67
CA GLY A 70 -3.37 10.42 17.62
C GLY A 70 -2.83 11.76 17.10
N ARG A 71 -1.56 12.07 17.36
CA ARG A 71 -0.91 13.28 16.85
C ARG A 71 -0.96 13.34 15.32
N LEU A 72 -1.29 14.53 14.80
CA LEU A 72 -1.17 14.81 13.37
C LEU A 72 0.30 15.01 13.00
N GLY A 73 0.76 14.23 12.03
CA GLY A 73 2.05 14.36 11.40
C GLY A 73 1.90 14.65 9.92
N ALA A 74 2.89 14.22 9.15
CA ALA A 74 2.85 14.38 7.71
C ALA A 74 2.07 13.26 7.04
N TRP A 75 1.45 13.60 5.91
CA TRP A 75 0.75 12.66 5.07
C TRP A 75 1.68 11.58 4.52
N HIS A 76 1.26 10.33 4.63
CA HIS A 76 1.94 9.16 4.08
C HIS A 76 0.93 8.07 3.71
N VAL A 77 1.40 7.03 3.01
CA VAL A 77 0.55 5.92 2.57
C VAL A 77 0.95 4.65 3.31
N HIS A 78 0.01 4.02 4.00
CA HIS A 78 0.15 2.68 4.56
C HIS A 78 -0.30 1.66 3.54
N VAL A 79 0.55 0.71 3.19
CA VAL A 79 0.25 -0.34 2.21
C VAL A 79 0.32 -1.70 2.87
N ILE A 80 -0.72 -2.52 2.62
CA ILE A 80 -0.78 -3.94 2.94
C ILE A 80 -0.90 -4.71 1.63
N LEU A 81 0.00 -5.69 1.44
CA LEU A 81 0.11 -6.44 0.18
C LEU A 81 0.15 -7.94 0.44
N TYR A 82 -0.77 -8.66 -0.18
CA TYR A 82 -0.70 -10.12 -0.37
C TYR A 82 -0.29 -10.39 -1.81
N GLY A 83 0.60 -11.35 -2.06
CA GLY A 83 0.93 -11.67 -3.44
C GLY A 83 1.89 -12.84 -3.63
N SER A 84 2.09 -13.20 -4.88
CA SER A 84 3.07 -14.18 -5.33
C SER A 84 3.78 -13.70 -6.59
N PRO A 85 5.10 -13.47 -6.55
CA PRO A 85 5.97 -13.43 -5.36
C PRO A 85 5.85 -12.10 -4.59
N CYS A 86 5.26 -12.12 -3.39
CA CYS A 86 4.96 -10.88 -2.63
C CYS A 86 6.17 -9.95 -2.45
N SER A 87 7.33 -10.51 -2.07
CA SER A 87 8.54 -9.74 -1.77
C SER A 87 9.04 -8.92 -2.96
N GLN A 88 8.86 -9.41 -4.19
CA GLN A 88 9.22 -8.67 -5.40
C GLN A 88 8.20 -7.57 -5.69
N ILE A 89 6.92 -7.88 -5.54
CA ILE A 89 5.81 -6.94 -5.80
C ILE A 89 5.92 -5.72 -4.88
N VAL A 90 6.13 -5.93 -3.58
CA VAL A 90 6.28 -4.83 -2.61
C VAL A 90 7.56 -4.03 -2.84
N LYS A 91 8.66 -4.68 -3.27
CA LYS A 91 9.92 -3.99 -3.64
C LYS A 91 9.73 -3.12 -4.88
N GLU A 92 8.96 -3.56 -5.88
CA GLU A 92 8.63 -2.75 -7.05
C GLU A 92 7.82 -1.51 -6.69
N LEU A 93 6.85 -1.65 -5.77
CA LEU A 93 6.06 -0.51 -5.31
C LEU A 93 6.94 0.51 -4.57
N LYS A 94 7.80 0.05 -3.66
CA LYS A 94 8.79 0.91 -2.98
C LYS A 94 9.75 1.57 -3.98
N SER A 95 10.24 0.81 -4.95
CA SER A 95 11.18 1.29 -5.99
C SER A 95 10.54 2.38 -6.86
N TYR A 96 9.28 2.21 -7.25
CA TYR A 96 8.52 3.25 -7.97
C TYR A 96 8.52 4.56 -7.18
N TRP A 97 8.16 4.49 -5.89
CA TRP A 97 8.03 5.65 -5.03
C TRP A 97 9.34 6.43 -4.89
N VAL A 98 10.43 5.71 -4.66
CA VAL A 98 11.78 6.27 -4.52
C VAL A 98 12.28 6.84 -5.85
N LYS A 99 12.14 6.12 -6.97
CA LYS A 99 12.61 6.57 -8.29
C LYS A 99 11.88 7.81 -8.78
N ARG A 100 10.64 8.02 -8.35
CA ARG A 100 9.88 9.25 -8.60
C ARG A 100 10.17 10.37 -7.62
N TRP A 101 11.10 10.16 -6.68
CA TRP A 101 11.55 11.13 -5.69
C TRP A 101 10.46 11.55 -4.69
N TYR A 102 9.45 10.71 -4.48
CA TYR A 102 8.38 10.99 -3.52
C TYR A 102 8.84 10.84 -2.07
N GLY A 103 9.68 9.85 -1.78
CA GLY A 103 10.22 9.58 -0.45
C GLY A 103 11.66 9.06 -0.51
N ASN A 104 12.31 8.99 0.65
CA ASN A 104 13.66 8.43 0.74
C ASN A 104 13.59 6.90 0.99
N PRO A 105 14.54 6.11 0.44
CA PRO A 105 14.55 4.66 0.62
C PRO A 105 14.53 4.21 2.09
N ALA A 106 15.31 4.89 2.93
CA ALA A 106 15.45 4.58 4.36
C ALA A 106 14.16 4.88 5.15
N GLN A 107 13.36 5.83 4.68
CA GLN A 107 12.12 6.26 5.33
C GLN A 107 10.88 5.50 4.84
N CYS A 108 11.06 4.54 3.93
CA CYS A 108 9.97 3.69 3.44
C CYS A 108 10.13 2.25 3.99
N PRO A 109 9.80 1.99 5.26
CA PRO A 109 10.02 0.70 5.89
C PRO A 109 9.15 -0.38 5.24
N LEU A 110 9.78 -1.49 4.89
CA LEU A 110 9.15 -2.66 4.31
C LEU A 110 9.33 -3.80 5.31
N ARG A 111 8.23 -4.42 5.73
CA ARG A 111 8.25 -5.50 6.73
C ARG A 111 7.36 -6.64 6.28
N SER A 112 7.89 -7.86 6.30
CA SER A 112 7.03 -9.05 6.26
C SER A 112 6.20 -9.08 7.55
N CYS A 113 4.93 -9.42 7.45
CA CYS A 113 4.06 -9.50 8.62
C CYS A 113 3.03 -10.62 8.49
N TYR A 114 2.34 -10.89 9.60
CA TYR A 114 1.15 -11.73 9.65
C TYR A 114 -0.09 -10.84 9.71
N ASP A 115 -1.22 -11.34 9.18
CA ASP A 115 -2.45 -10.54 9.01
C ASP A 115 -2.85 -9.84 10.30
N GLY A 116 -2.92 -10.52 11.45
CA GLY A 116 -2.87 -9.91 12.78
C GLY A 116 -3.79 -8.70 13.04
N ARG A 117 -4.87 -8.51 12.25
CA ARG A 117 -5.73 -7.30 12.21
C ARG A 117 -5.07 -6.05 11.61
N LYS A 118 -3.92 -6.14 10.94
CA LYS A 118 -3.25 -5.03 10.26
C LYS A 118 -4.11 -4.39 9.18
N VAL A 119 -4.93 -5.18 8.47
CA VAL A 119 -5.90 -4.64 7.52
C VAL A 119 -6.87 -3.71 8.25
N ASN A 120 -7.45 -4.13 9.38
CA ASN A 120 -8.32 -3.28 10.18
C ASN A 120 -7.60 -2.04 10.73
N TYR A 121 -6.36 -2.19 11.20
CA TYR A 121 -5.55 -1.05 11.66
C TYR A 121 -5.34 0.01 10.57
N VAL A 122 -5.03 -0.41 9.34
CA VAL A 122 -4.86 0.53 8.22
C VAL A 122 -6.21 1.17 7.83
N ARG A 123 -7.32 0.44 7.95
CA ARG A 123 -8.69 0.99 7.75
C ARG A 123 -9.10 2.02 8.80
N GLU A 124 -8.79 1.79 10.07
CA GLU A 124 -9.11 2.74 11.15
C GLU A 124 -8.36 4.07 11.05
N GLN A 125 -7.34 4.12 10.20
CA GLN A 125 -6.53 5.31 9.92
C GLN A 125 -6.87 5.93 8.56
N GLU A 126 -7.75 5.29 7.80
CA GLU A 126 -8.07 5.70 6.44
C GLU A 126 -8.93 6.96 6.45
N VAL A 127 -8.34 8.06 5.95
CA VAL A 127 -9.14 9.17 5.42
C VAL A 127 -9.56 8.86 3.98
N GLN A 128 -8.68 8.19 3.23
CA GLN A 128 -8.94 7.71 1.87
C GLN A 128 -8.11 6.47 1.56
N GLY A 129 -8.74 5.44 1.01
CA GLY A 129 -8.08 4.20 0.63
C GLY A 129 -8.16 3.87 -0.85
N PHE A 130 -7.28 2.96 -1.23
CA PHE A 130 -7.12 2.41 -2.56
C PHE A 130 -7.09 0.91 -2.45
N PHE A 131 -7.71 0.29 -3.44
CA PHE A 131 -7.75 -1.14 -3.56
C PHE A 131 -7.43 -1.59 -4.97
N GLN A 132 -6.58 -2.60 -5.07
CA GLN A 132 -6.25 -3.20 -6.35
C GLN A 132 -6.01 -4.69 -6.18
N LYS A 133 -6.62 -5.49 -7.07
CA LYS A 133 -6.37 -6.91 -7.20
C LYS A 133 -5.97 -7.25 -8.64
N VAL A 134 -5.03 -8.17 -8.81
CA VAL A 134 -4.59 -8.69 -10.12
C VAL A 134 -4.41 -10.19 -9.98
N ASN A 135 -5.12 -10.97 -10.80
CA ASN A 135 -5.07 -12.45 -10.84
C ASN A 135 -5.12 -13.07 -9.42
N ALA A 136 -6.05 -12.57 -8.60
CA ALA A 136 -6.02 -12.76 -7.15
C ALA A 136 -6.90 -13.92 -6.66
N GLU A 137 -7.49 -14.70 -7.58
CA GLU A 137 -8.49 -15.73 -7.27
C GLU A 137 -7.95 -16.75 -6.25
N ASP A 138 -6.70 -17.19 -6.43
CA ASP A 138 -6.07 -18.15 -5.53
C ASP A 138 -5.75 -17.53 -4.16
N ILE A 139 -5.35 -16.25 -4.15
CA ILE A 139 -5.10 -15.49 -2.90
C ILE A 139 -6.40 -15.36 -2.10
N LEU A 140 -7.50 -15.01 -2.77
CA LEU A 140 -8.81 -14.85 -2.12
C LEU A 140 -9.33 -16.17 -1.56
N LYS A 141 -9.18 -17.28 -2.30
CA LYS A 141 -9.53 -18.63 -1.82
C LYS A 141 -8.73 -19.01 -0.57
N GLU A 142 -7.43 -18.73 -0.54
CA GLU A 142 -6.58 -19.04 0.62
C GLU A 142 -6.98 -18.18 1.84
N LEU A 143 -7.23 -16.87 1.66
CA LEU A 143 -7.73 -16.02 2.73
C LEU A 143 -9.08 -16.49 3.30
N GLN A 144 -9.95 -17.05 2.45
CA GLN A 144 -11.21 -17.66 2.87
C GLN A 144 -11.00 -18.94 3.67
N ALA A 145 -10.11 -19.82 3.20
CA ALA A 145 -9.75 -21.04 3.92
C ALA A 145 -9.10 -20.75 5.29
N GLU A 146 -8.32 -19.67 5.40
CA GLU A 146 -7.73 -19.20 6.66
C GLU A 146 -8.73 -18.47 7.59
N GLY A 147 -10.00 -18.36 7.20
CA GLY A 147 -11.03 -17.72 8.01
C GLY A 147 -10.85 -16.21 8.18
N LYS A 148 -10.15 -15.54 7.26
CA LYS A 148 -9.88 -14.08 7.29
C LYS A 148 -11.11 -13.26 6.87
N LYS A 149 -12.24 -13.47 7.55
CA LYS A 149 -13.55 -12.87 7.21
C LYS A 149 -13.50 -11.33 7.21
N ASP A 150 -12.79 -10.71 8.13
CA ASP A 150 -12.67 -9.25 8.20
C ASP A 150 -11.86 -8.69 7.02
N THR A 151 -10.75 -9.35 6.68
CA THR A 151 -9.95 -9.02 5.50
C THR A 151 -10.81 -9.16 4.26
N LEU A 152 -11.51 -10.29 4.07
CA LEU A 152 -12.39 -10.49 2.91
C LEU A 152 -13.54 -9.48 2.85
N LYS A 153 -14.15 -9.13 3.99
CA LYS A 153 -15.20 -8.11 4.08
C LYS A 153 -14.65 -6.73 3.70
N ALA A 154 -13.44 -6.40 4.13
CA ALA A 154 -12.75 -5.19 3.69
C ALA A 154 -12.53 -5.22 2.17
N LEU A 155 -12.01 -6.33 1.63
CA LEU A 155 -11.76 -6.51 0.19
C LEU A 155 -13.02 -6.38 -0.66
N ALA A 156 -14.17 -6.81 -0.15
CA ALA A 156 -15.45 -6.74 -0.86
C ALA A 156 -16.02 -5.30 -0.91
N GLN A 157 -15.62 -4.41 0.01
CA GLN A 157 -16.15 -3.05 0.11
C GLN A 157 -15.45 -2.05 -0.82
N TYR A 158 -14.27 -2.39 -1.35
CA TYR A 158 -13.59 -1.50 -2.28
C TYR A 158 -13.93 -1.80 -3.73
N GLN A 159 -14.35 -0.77 -4.45
CA GLN A 159 -14.37 -0.82 -5.90
C GLN A 159 -12.93 -0.75 -6.44
N PRO A 160 -12.61 -1.52 -7.50
CA PRO A 160 -11.31 -1.43 -8.15
C PRO A 160 -11.07 0.01 -8.61
N VAL A 161 -9.85 0.51 -8.44
CA VAL A 161 -9.44 1.75 -9.13
C VAL A 161 -9.49 1.46 -10.64
N SER A 162 -10.43 2.12 -11.33
CA SER A 162 -10.60 2.06 -12.79
C SER A 162 -9.40 2.65 -13.53
#